data_AF-A0A8J6FX40-F1
#
_entry.id   AF-A0A8J6FX40-F1
#
_cell.length_a   1.000
_cell.length_b   1.000
_cell.length_c   1.000
_cell.angle_alpha   90.00
_cell.angle_beta   90.00
_cell.angle_gamma   90.00
#
_symmetry.space_group_name_H-M   'P 1'
#
loop_
_entity.id
_entity.type
_entity.pdbx_description
1 polymer ?
#
loop_
_entity_poly.entity_id
_entity_poly.type
_entity_poly.pdbx_seq_one_letter_code
_entity_poly.pdbx_strand_id
1 'polypeptide(L)'
;MVYYGKMTCQNDYENYIEIVKYVFRDYKRESPLIINTMGWVKDDGLLLLVDLIRLLSPNYVIQLYSPRGPTMPSLTSEYVELTDGLYTKSKIRKRRGFEIEEFGDSLDFTEEEKDSGPVPVFPGHKLMLVYTEFPCSKNEKNR
;
A
#
# COMPACT_ATOMS: atom_id res chain seq x y z
N MET A 1 -1.89 -7.82 19.04
CA MET A 1 -0.67 -8.38 18.41
C MET A 1 -1.13 -9.42 17.40
N VAL A 2 -0.62 -9.39 16.17
CA VAL A 2 -1.02 -10.32 15.09
C VAL A 2 0.21 -11.06 14.60
N TYR A 3 0.08 -12.37 14.33
CA TYR A 3 1.17 -13.21 13.87
C TYR A 3 0.90 -13.69 12.44
N TYR A 4 1.79 -13.36 11.50
CA TYR A 4 1.65 -13.73 10.09
C TYR A 4 2.03 -15.19 9.80
N GLY A 5 2.98 -15.77 10.54
CA GLY A 5 3.35 -17.19 10.40
C GLY A 5 4.29 -17.55 9.24
N LYS A 6 4.66 -16.60 8.37
CA LYS A 6 5.56 -16.83 7.23
C LYS A 6 6.66 -15.77 7.14
N MET A 7 7.77 -16.11 6.49
CA MET A 7 8.92 -15.21 6.28
C MET A 7 8.69 -14.19 5.16
N THR A 8 7.84 -14.53 4.20
CA THR A 8 7.49 -13.69 3.05
C THR A 8 6.00 -13.80 2.77
N CYS A 9 5.41 -12.73 2.22
CA CYS A 9 4.04 -12.76 1.70
C CYS A 9 3.96 -13.16 0.22
N GLN A 10 5.07 -13.63 -0.35
CA GLN A 10 5.12 -14.07 -1.74
C GLN A 10 4.18 -15.27 -1.93
N ASN A 11 3.26 -15.17 -2.89
CA ASN A 11 2.16 -16.12 -3.15
C ASN A 11 1.03 -16.15 -2.12
N ASP A 12 0.98 -15.20 -1.16
CA ASP A 12 -0.11 -15.10 -0.18
C ASP A 12 -0.40 -13.62 0.18
N TYR A 13 -0.66 -12.84 -0.87
CA TYR A 13 -0.85 -11.39 -0.78
C TYR A 13 -2.18 -11.02 -0.11
N GLU A 14 -3.22 -11.81 -0.36
CA GLU A 14 -4.58 -11.57 0.19
C GLU A 14 -4.55 -11.62 1.70
N ASN A 15 -4.02 -12.70 2.26
CA ASN A 15 -3.90 -12.87 3.71
C ASN A 15 -3.04 -11.77 4.34
N TYR A 16 -1.95 -11.37 3.67
CA TYR A 16 -1.14 -10.25 4.13
C TYR A 16 -1.92 -8.93 4.17
N ILE A 17 -2.71 -8.63 3.12
CA ILE A 17 -3.57 -7.45 3.07
C ILE A 17 -4.65 -7.50 4.15
N GLU A 18 -5.31 -8.65 4.35
CA GLU A 18 -6.34 -8.81 5.38
C GLU A 18 -5.77 -8.58 6.78
N ILE A 19 -4.56 -9.07 7.05
CA ILE A 19 -3.88 -8.81 8.31
C ILE A 19 -3.54 -7.32 8.48
N VAL A 20 -3.09 -6.66 7.41
CA VAL A 20 -2.85 -5.21 7.44
C VAL A 20 -4.15 -4.45 7.72
N LYS A 21 -5.26 -4.79 7.05
CA LYS A 21 -6.58 -4.19 7.30
C LYS A 21 -7.00 -4.39 8.76
N TYR A 22 -6.87 -5.61 9.27
CA TYR A 22 -7.22 -5.95 10.64
C TYR A 22 -6.44 -5.10 11.64
N VAL A 23 -5.12 -4.98 11.49
CA VAL A 23 -4.27 -4.17 12.39
C VAL A 23 -4.57 -2.68 12.25
N PHE A 24 -4.79 -2.19 11.02
CA PHE A 24 -5.01 -0.78 10.76
C PHE A 24 -6.40 -0.31 11.23
N ARG A 25 -7.40 -1.19 11.25
CA ARG A 25 -8.77 -0.87 11.72
C ARG A 25 -8.79 -0.30 13.13
N ASP A 26 -7.89 -0.75 14.00
CA ASP A 26 -7.85 -0.33 15.40
C ASP A 26 -7.13 1.03 15.59
N TYR A 27 -6.51 1.58 14.54
CA TYR A 27 -5.81 2.85 14.61
C TYR A 27 -6.79 4.04 14.56
N LYS A 28 -6.99 4.67 15.73
CA LYS A 28 -7.92 5.79 15.93
C LYS A 28 -7.41 7.18 15.52
N ARG A 29 -6.20 7.28 14.96
CA ARG A 29 -5.56 8.56 14.58
C ARG A 29 -5.33 9.57 15.73
N GLU A 30 -5.23 9.07 16.96
CA GLU A 30 -4.93 9.89 18.15
C GLU A 30 -3.45 10.27 18.27
N SER A 31 -2.56 9.58 17.54
CA SER A 31 -1.12 9.84 17.49
C SER A 31 -0.57 9.55 16.09
N PRO A 32 0.56 10.14 15.67
CA PRO A 32 1.15 9.85 14.36
C PRO A 32 1.51 8.37 14.20
N LEU A 33 1.18 7.79 13.04
CA LEU A 33 1.53 6.41 12.70
C LEU A 33 2.65 6.36 11.65
N ILE A 34 3.68 5.57 11.95
CA ILE A 34 4.75 5.25 11.02
C ILE A 34 4.56 3.79 10.58
N ILE A 35 4.51 3.58 9.26
CA ILE A 35 4.33 2.25 8.67
C ILE A 35 5.60 1.89 7.92
N ASN A 36 6.31 0.89 8.43
CA ASN A 36 7.44 0.30 7.71
C ASN A 36 6.91 -0.80 6.79
N THR A 37 7.23 -0.70 5.50
CA THR A 37 6.84 -1.70 4.50
C THR A 37 7.89 -2.79 4.37
N MET A 38 7.51 -3.89 3.74
CA MET A 38 8.46 -4.90 3.31
C MET A 38 9.42 -4.33 2.25
N GLY A 39 10.68 -4.76 2.27
CA GLY A 39 11.69 -4.36 1.28
C GLY A 39 11.53 -5.01 -0.10
N TRP A 40 10.36 -5.55 -0.42
CA TRP A 40 10.10 -6.23 -1.68
C TRP A 40 9.52 -5.26 -2.71
N VAL A 41 10.41 -4.76 -3.57
CA VAL A 41 10.17 -3.58 -4.42
C VAL A 41 10.25 -3.90 -5.92
N LYS A 42 10.05 -5.16 -6.29
CA LYS A 42 10.09 -5.68 -7.66
C LYS A 42 8.83 -6.47 -7.97
N ASP A 43 8.41 -6.46 -9.24
CA ASP A 43 7.30 -7.25 -9.76
C ASP A 43 6.04 -7.09 -8.88
N ASP A 44 5.40 -8.20 -8.49
CA ASP A 44 4.23 -8.22 -7.61
C ASP A 44 4.42 -7.46 -6.30
N GLY A 45 5.64 -7.40 -5.75
CA GLY A 45 5.93 -6.66 -4.53
C GLY A 45 5.72 -5.15 -4.69
N LEU A 46 6.04 -4.61 -5.87
CA LEU A 46 5.80 -3.21 -6.19
C LEU A 46 4.30 -2.93 -6.39
N LEU A 47 3.57 -3.86 -7.01
CA LEU A 47 2.11 -3.77 -7.18
C LEU A 47 1.37 -3.85 -5.83
N LEU A 48 1.83 -4.73 -4.94
CA LEU A 48 1.35 -4.81 -3.55
C LEU A 48 1.62 -3.51 -2.79
N LEU A 49 2.79 -2.88 -2.99
CA LEU A 49 3.08 -1.59 -2.37
C LEU A 49 2.13 -0.49 -2.84
N VAL A 50 1.75 -0.48 -4.12
CA VAL A 50 0.72 0.43 -4.66
C VAL A 50 -0.63 0.19 -3.99
N ASP A 51 -1.04 -1.08 -3.83
CA ASP A 51 -2.26 -1.43 -3.11
C ASP A 51 -2.23 -0.96 -1.66
N LEU A 52 -1.11 -1.15 -0.96
CA LEU A 52 -0.96 -0.72 0.43
C LEU A 52 -1.03 0.80 0.58
N ILE A 53 -0.39 1.58 -0.29
CA ILE A 53 -0.46 3.05 -0.24
C ILE A 53 -1.89 3.51 -0.45
N ARG A 54 -2.62 2.88 -1.38
CA ARG A 54 -4.04 3.17 -1.61
C ARG A 54 -4.90 2.75 -0.42
N LEU A 55 -4.67 1.57 0.14
CA LEU A 55 -5.44 1.03 1.26
C LEU A 55 -5.28 1.86 2.55
N LEU A 56 -4.05 2.26 2.86
CA LEU A 56 -3.69 2.91 4.12
C LEU A 56 -3.84 4.44 4.07
N SER A 57 -3.93 5.01 2.87
CA SER A 57 -4.08 6.46 2.62
C SER A 57 -3.12 7.34 3.44
N PRO A 58 -1.79 7.08 3.41
CA PRO A 58 -0.85 7.84 4.23
C PRO A 58 -0.75 9.30 3.76
N ASN A 59 -0.44 10.22 4.66
CA ASN A 59 -0.18 11.61 4.29
C ASN A 59 1.17 11.78 3.56
N TYR A 60 2.16 10.97 3.95
CA TYR A 60 3.52 11.02 3.42
C TYR A 60 3.99 9.63 3.04
N VAL A 61 4.66 9.52 1.89
CA VAL A 61 5.36 8.30 1.46
C VAL A 61 6.83 8.64 1.30
N ILE A 62 7.67 7.97 2.08
CA ILE A 62 9.12 8.19 2.07
C ILE A 62 9.79 7.00 1.41
N GLN A 63 10.41 7.23 0.25
CA GLN A 63 11.24 6.24 -0.42
C GLN A 63 12.69 6.44 -0.01
N LEU A 64 13.26 5.46 0.67
CA LEU A 64 14.68 5.43 1.00
C LEU A 64 15.44 4.78 -0.15
N TYR A 65 16.38 5.51 -0.75
CA TYR A 65 17.23 5.02 -1.83
C TYR A 65 18.67 4.87 -1.35
N SER A 66 19.33 3.79 -1.76
CA SER A 66 20.76 3.56 -1.57
C SER A 66 21.40 3.09 -2.88
N PRO A 67 22.55 3.64 -3.30
CA PRO A 67 23.25 3.20 -4.52
C PRO A 67 23.65 1.71 -4.51
N ARG A 68 23.75 1.11 -3.32
CA ARG A 68 24.12 -0.31 -3.13
C ARG A 68 22.92 -1.22 -2.86
N GLY A 69 21.72 -0.67 -2.85
CA GLY A 69 20.47 -1.40 -2.61
C GLY A 69 19.89 -2.03 -3.87
N PRO A 70 18.81 -2.82 -3.74
CA PRO A 70 18.06 -3.30 -4.89
C PRO A 70 17.52 -2.10 -5.68
N THR A 71 17.71 -2.12 -7.01
CA THR A 71 17.16 -1.11 -7.92
C THR A 71 15.64 -1.11 -7.82
N MET A 72 15.09 0.00 -7.35
CA MET A 72 13.67 0.29 -7.29
C MET A 72 13.40 1.50 -8.19
N PRO A 73 12.33 1.50 -9.02
CA PRO A 73 11.93 2.71 -9.73
C PRO A 73 11.57 3.81 -8.72
N SER A 74 11.86 5.06 -9.05
CA SER A 74 11.38 6.19 -8.24
C SER A 74 9.87 6.19 -8.24
N LEU A 75 9.29 5.98 -7.06
CA LEU A 75 7.86 6.03 -6.87
C LEU A 75 7.44 7.49 -7.03
N THR A 76 6.40 7.74 -7.82
CA THR A 76 5.81 9.07 -7.98
C THR A 76 4.33 9.01 -7.63
N SER A 77 3.73 10.15 -7.26
CA SER A 77 2.28 10.20 -7.04
C SER A 77 1.53 9.75 -8.29
N GLU A 78 2.02 10.14 -9.48
CA GLU A 78 1.50 9.70 -10.77
C GLU A 78 1.61 8.18 -10.93
N TYR A 79 2.77 7.58 -10.62
CA TYR A 79 2.93 6.13 -10.69
C TYR A 79 1.88 5.40 -9.83
N VAL A 80 1.66 5.85 -8.60
CA VAL A 80 0.66 5.26 -7.69
C VAL A 80 -0.77 5.47 -8.18
N GLU A 81 -1.06 6.49 -8.98
CA GLU A 81 -2.39 6.75 -9.53
C GLU A 81 -2.68 5.98 -10.83
N LEU A 82 -1.66 5.85 -11.68
CA LEU A 82 -1.78 5.29 -13.02
C LEU A 82 -1.53 3.78 -13.08
N THR A 83 -0.82 3.21 -12.10
CA THR A 83 -0.48 1.77 -12.09
C THR A 83 -1.60 0.94 -11.50
N ASP A 84 -2.06 -0.11 -12.17
CA ASP A 84 -2.95 -1.10 -11.54
C ASP A 84 -2.16 -1.85 -10.46
N GLY A 85 -2.71 -1.98 -9.25
CA GLY A 85 -2.14 -2.84 -8.23
C GLY A 85 -2.59 -4.30 -8.41
N LEU A 86 -2.24 -5.17 -7.47
CA LEU A 86 -2.73 -6.56 -7.47
C LEU A 86 -4.25 -6.59 -7.26
N TYR A 87 -4.75 -5.75 -6.35
CA TYR A 87 -6.16 -5.72 -5.94
C TYR A 87 -6.87 -4.39 -6.19
N THR A 88 -6.14 -3.31 -6.48
CA THR A 88 -6.73 -1.99 -6.77
C THR A 88 -6.55 -1.58 -8.23
N LYS A 89 -7.53 -0.88 -8.80
CA LYS A 89 -7.49 -0.39 -10.18
C LYS A 89 -7.09 1.10 -10.24
N SER A 90 -6.31 1.45 -11.27
CA SER A 90 -5.91 2.82 -11.56
C SER A 90 -7.11 3.73 -11.86
N LYS A 91 -6.96 5.03 -11.54
CA LYS A 91 -8.02 6.03 -11.76
C LYS A 91 -8.26 6.37 -13.24
N ILE A 92 -7.34 6.01 -14.14
CA ILE A 92 -7.47 6.30 -15.59
C ILE A 92 -8.69 5.61 -16.18
N ARG A 93 -8.99 4.36 -15.77
CA ARG A 93 -10.16 3.63 -16.27
C ARG A 93 -11.49 4.28 -15.86
N LYS A 94 -11.53 5.02 -14.76
CA LYS A 94 -12.72 5.81 -14.37
C LYS A 94 -12.95 7.04 -15.25
N ARG A 95 -11.94 7.54 -15.99
CA ARG A 95 -12.04 8.76 -16.81
C ARG A 95 -12.21 8.51 -18.32
N ARG A 96 -12.05 7.27 -18.80
CA ARG A 96 -12.14 6.90 -20.23
C ARG A 96 -13.25 5.90 -20.57
N GLY A 97 -14.17 5.63 -19.64
CA GLY A 97 -15.42 4.92 -19.89
C GLY A 97 -16.56 5.90 -19.72
N PHE A 98 -17.50 5.89 -20.66
CA PHE A 98 -18.76 6.64 -20.62
C PHE A 98 -19.41 6.61 -19.23
N GLU A 99 -20.02 7.73 -18.81
CA GLU A 99 -21.05 7.70 -17.78
C GLU A 99 -22.10 6.69 -18.22
N ILE A 100 -22.17 5.56 -17.52
CA ILE A 100 -23.32 4.67 -17.55
C ILE A 100 -23.92 4.77 -16.15
N GLU A 101 -25.04 5.49 -16.07
CA GLU A 101 -25.98 5.38 -14.97
C GLU A 101 -26.47 3.93 -14.87
N GLU A 102 -26.40 3.42 -13.64
CA GLU A 102 -27.20 2.34 -13.05
C GLU A 102 -27.32 0.98 -13.77
N PHE A 103 -26.70 -0.06 -13.18
CA PHE A 103 -27.37 -1.09 -12.35
C PHE A 103 -26.44 -2.29 -12.19
N GLY A 104 -26.31 -2.78 -10.95
CA GLY A 104 -25.57 -4.01 -10.66
C GLY A 104 -25.29 -4.24 -9.19
N ASP A 105 -26.28 -4.03 -8.33
CA ASP A 105 -26.39 -4.75 -7.06
C ASP A 105 -26.20 -6.24 -7.32
N SER A 106 -25.06 -6.80 -6.91
CA SER A 106 -24.95 -8.19 -6.48
C SER A 106 -23.62 -8.39 -5.77
N LEU A 107 -23.55 -7.90 -4.54
CA LEU A 107 -22.82 -8.59 -3.47
C LEU A 107 -23.76 -8.57 -2.27
N ASP A 108 -24.62 -9.59 -2.20
CA ASP A 108 -25.31 -9.98 -0.98
C ASP A 108 -24.27 -10.22 0.12
N PHE A 109 -24.01 -9.18 0.91
CA PHE A 109 -23.64 -9.34 2.30
C PHE A 109 -24.87 -8.93 3.08
N THR A 110 -25.52 -9.95 3.65
CA THR A 110 -26.63 -9.84 4.59
C THR A 110 -26.54 -8.58 5.43
N GLU A 111 -27.58 -7.76 5.33
CA GLU A 111 -27.83 -6.61 6.19
C GLU A 111 -27.77 -7.05 7.65
N GLU A 112 -26.74 -6.61 8.38
CA GLU A 112 -26.86 -6.22 9.78
C GLU A 112 -25.61 -5.41 10.17
N GLU A 113 -25.87 -4.22 10.74
CA GLU A 113 -24.93 -3.31 11.42
C GLU A 113 -24.07 -2.35 10.56
N LYS A 114 -24.76 -1.36 9.99
CA LYS A 114 -24.68 0.05 10.43
C LYS A 114 -23.40 0.50 11.17
N ASP A 115 -22.32 0.76 10.44
CA ASP A 115 -21.40 1.87 10.76
C ASP A 115 -20.69 2.35 9.47
N SER A 116 -21.41 3.13 8.66
CA SER A 116 -20.89 3.76 7.46
C SER A 116 -19.93 4.89 7.83
N GLY A 117 -18.71 4.51 8.20
CA GLY A 117 -17.58 5.43 8.20
C GLY A 117 -17.39 6.02 6.80
N PRO A 118 -17.01 7.31 6.67
CA PRO A 118 -16.87 7.94 5.37
C PRO A 118 -15.77 7.22 4.58
N VAL A 119 -16.12 6.70 3.41
CA VAL A 119 -15.15 6.26 2.40
C VAL A 119 -14.24 7.47 2.13
N PRO A 120 -12.93 7.40 2.45
CA PRO A 120 -12.08 8.57 2.40
C PRO A 120 -11.90 9.02 0.95
N VAL A 121 -12.49 10.16 0.62
CA VAL A 121 -12.16 10.95 -0.58
C VAL A 121 -10.76 11.51 -0.36
N PHE A 122 -9.80 11.03 -1.14
CA PHE A 122 -8.37 11.32 -0.92
C PHE A 122 -8.00 12.78 -1.23
N PRO A 123 -7.35 13.50 -0.30
CA PRO A 123 -6.24 14.36 -0.68
C PRO A 123 -5.03 13.46 -0.99
N GLY A 124 -4.30 13.70 -2.08
CA GLY A 124 -3.15 12.87 -2.44
C GLY A 124 -2.08 12.78 -1.34
N HIS A 125 -1.20 11.79 -1.40
CA HIS A 125 -0.04 11.67 -0.51
C HIS A 125 1.12 12.51 -1.04
N LYS A 126 1.96 13.06 -0.16
CA LYS A 126 3.22 13.69 -0.56
C LYS A 126 4.33 12.65 -0.59
N LEU A 127 4.96 12.47 -1.75
CA LEU A 127 6.07 11.54 -1.90
C LEU A 127 7.41 12.25 -1.76
N MET A 128 8.31 11.66 -0.98
CA MET A 128 9.68 12.15 -0.76
C MET A 128 10.68 11.05 -1.03
N LEU A 129 11.66 11.34 -1.89
CA LEU A 129 12.81 10.48 -2.14
C LEU A 129 13.98 10.94 -1.28
N VAL A 130 14.53 10.05 -0.47
CA VAL A 130 15.66 10.33 0.42
C VAL A 130 16.82 9.45 0.01
N TYR A 131 17.89 10.09 -0.44
CA TYR A 131 19.16 9.42 -0.75
C TYR A 131 19.93 9.18 0.54
N THR A 132 20.27 7.92 0.76
CA THR A 132 21.02 7.52 1.95
C THR A 132 22.48 7.27 1.59
N GLU A 133 23.38 7.89 2.36
CA GLU A 133 24.82 7.70 2.26
C GLU A 133 25.33 6.65 3.26
N PHE A 134 24.42 5.89 3.90
CA PHE A 134 24.82 4.93 4.93
C PHE A 134 25.86 3.95 4.38
N PRO A 135 27.07 3.90 4.97
CA PRO A 135 28.05 2.92 4.57
C PRO A 135 27.50 1.55 4.98
N CYS A 136 27.11 0.74 3.99
CA CYS A 136 26.85 -0.68 4.21
C CYS A 136 28.20 -1.38 4.48
N SER A 137 28.79 -1.13 5.65
CA SER A 137 29.91 -1.93 6.14
C SER A 137 29.30 -3.23 6.63
N LYS A 138 29.43 -4.29 5.82
CA LYS A 138 29.36 -5.65 6.36
C LYS A 138 30.50 -5.77 7.37
N ASN A 139 30.24 -5.49 8.63
CA ASN A 139 31.20 -5.81 9.68
C ASN A 139 31.22 -7.33 9.84
N GLU A 140 32.40 -7.91 10.08
CA GLU A 140 32.60 -9.35 10.28
C GLU A 140 31.70 -9.97 11.36
N LYS A 141 31.09 -9.13 12.21
CA LYS A 141 30.14 -9.50 13.26
C LYS A 141 28.70 -9.78 12.77
N ASN A 142 28.36 -9.44 11.53
CA ASN A 142 27.03 -9.66 10.91
C ASN A 142 27.10 -10.69 9.77
N ARG A 143 27.90 -11.74 9.94
CA ARG A 143 27.96 -12.91 9.06
C ARG A 143 27.31 -14.10 9.75
#